data_AF-A0A4Y2KU78-F1
#
_entry.id   AF-A0A4Y2KU78-F1
#
_cell.length_a   1.000
_cell.length_b   1.000
_cell.length_c   1.000
_cell.angle_alpha   90.00
_cell.angle_beta   90.00
_cell.angle_gamma   90.00
#
_symmetry.space_group_name_H-M   'P 1'
#
loop_
_entity.id
_entity.type
_entity.pdbx_description
1 polymer ?
#
loop_
_entity_poly.entity_id
_entity_poly.type
_entity_poly.pdbx_seq_one_letter_code
_entity_poly.pdbx_strand_id
1 'polypeptide(L)'
;MCINYNISSISFAKFKTVHGSHSKYANLFKSKDQALQNFIFDRYNEAEFNKTTRIIQLEIHKTCKQVYEIKHYPLIPNVTWCNRHLQITKKELKALARRLQKSKDEDRIHLKIVLSKKRDMCSRMQSKKPNVDLGDCYAHRHELPTEHHTDHH
;
A
#
# COMPACT_ATOMS: atom_id res chain seq x y z
N MET A 1 -0.34 19.28 -9.06
CA MET A 1 -0.48 18.96 -7.63
C MET A 1 0.90 18.60 -7.09
N CYS A 2 1.46 19.41 -6.20
CA CYS A 2 2.78 19.18 -5.63
C CYS A 2 2.68 18.08 -4.56
N ILE A 3 3.31 16.93 -4.80
CA ILE A 3 3.39 15.85 -3.82
C ILE A 3 4.47 16.24 -2.82
N ASN A 4 4.05 16.58 -1.60
CA ASN A 4 4.96 16.90 -0.49
C ASN A 4 5.81 15.66 -0.17
N TYR A 5 7.13 15.76 -0.40
CA TYR A 5 8.10 14.67 -0.26
C TYR A 5 8.49 14.39 1.20
N ASN A 6 7.79 14.97 2.17
CA ASN A 6 8.04 14.70 3.58
C ASN A 6 7.21 13.48 4.03
N ILE A 7 7.61 12.29 3.55
CA ILE A 7 6.98 11.02 3.85
C ILE A 7 7.39 10.57 5.25
N SER A 8 6.71 11.08 6.28
CA SER A 8 6.85 10.58 7.66
C SER A 8 6.10 9.27 7.91
N SER A 9 5.43 8.69 6.90
CA SER A 9 4.87 7.34 6.98
C SER A 9 4.97 6.62 5.63
N ILE A 10 5.57 5.42 5.61
CA ILE A 10 5.77 4.56 4.42
C ILE A 10 4.44 3.89 4.00
N SER A 11 3.33 4.62 4.10
CA SER A 11 1.99 4.11 3.79
C SER A 11 1.16 5.16 3.08
N PHE A 12 0.26 4.73 2.18
CA PHE A 12 -0.72 5.59 1.55
C PHE A 12 -2.14 5.16 1.92
N ALA A 13 -3.02 6.15 2.06
CA ALA A 13 -4.44 5.92 2.27
C ALA A 13 -5.13 5.53 0.95
N LYS A 14 -5.95 4.50 0.98
CA LYS A 14 -6.79 4.08 -0.15
C LYS A 14 -8.22 3.83 0.32
N PHE A 15 -9.19 4.28 -0.47
CA PHE A 15 -10.58 3.93 -0.23
C PHE A 15 -10.79 2.44 -0.47
N LYS A 16 -11.47 1.80 0.48
CA LYS A 16 -11.82 0.39 0.44
C LYS A 16 -13.34 0.26 0.33
N THR A 17 -13.77 -0.49 -0.67
CA THR A 17 -15.18 -0.82 -0.90
C THR A 17 -15.60 -1.94 0.04
N VAL A 18 -16.75 -1.77 0.68
CA VAL A 18 -17.45 -2.81 1.45
C VAL A 18 -18.69 -3.21 0.65
N HIS A 19 -19.22 -4.42 0.88
CA HIS A 19 -20.43 -4.87 0.18
C HIS A 19 -21.55 -3.80 0.23
N GLY A 20 -22.10 -3.45 -0.93
CA GLY A 20 -23.14 -2.43 -1.06
C GLY A 20 -22.67 -0.97 -1.00
N SER A 21 -21.39 -0.68 -0.75
CA SER A 21 -20.92 0.71 -0.66
C SER A 21 -20.94 1.43 -2.02
N HIS A 22 -20.66 0.74 -3.13
CA HIS A 22 -20.82 1.34 -4.47
C HIS A 22 -22.26 1.75 -4.78
N SER A 23 -23.25 0.95 -4.40
CA SER A 23 -24.66 1.32 -4.58
C SER A 23 -25.03 2.54 -3.74
N LYS A 24 -24.56 2.61 -2.48
CA LYS A 24 -24.71 3.79 -1.62
C LYS A 24 -24.07 5.04 -2.23
N TYR A 25 -22.86 4.90 -2.77
CA TYR A 25 -22.17 6.00 -3.46
C TYR A 25 -22.97 6.49 -4.66
N ALA A 26 -23.42 5.57 -5.53
CA ALA A 26 -24.19 5.94 -6.72
C ALA A 26 -25.46 6.71 -6.35
N ASN A 27 -26.20 6.25 -5.34
CA ASN A 27 -27.42 6.93 -4.89
C ASN A 27 -27.13 8.31 -4.29
N LEU A 28 -26.08 8.43 -3.48
CA LEU A 28 -25.68 9.70 -2.85
C LEU A 28 -25.10 10.71 -3.84
N PHE A 29 -24.36 10.23 -4.85
CA PHE A 29 -23.78 11.08 -5.87
C PHE A 29 -24.83 11.50 -6.91
N LYS A 30 -25.79 10.62 -7.23
CA LYS A 30 -26.90 10.94 -8.14
C LYS A 30 -27.74 12.13 -7.67
N SER A 31 -27.92 12.31 -6.36
CA SER A 31 -28.62 13.49 -5.83
C SER A 31 -27.85 14.80 -6.02
N LYS A 32 -26.55 14.74 -6.31
CA LYS A 32 -25.66 15.89 -6.54
C LYS A 32 -25.44 16.15 -8.03
N ASP A 33 -25.76 15.19 -8.89
CA ASP A 33 -25.49 15.22 -10.34
C ASP A 33 -26.09 16.47 -11.01
N GLN A 34 -27.35 16.78 -10.72
CA GLN A 34 -28.02 17.96 -11.28
C GLN A 34 -27.31 19.28 -10.91
N ALA A 35 -26.86 19.39 -9.65
CA ALA A 35 -26.14 20.58 -9.20
C ALA A 35 -24.78 20.71 -9.90
N LEU A 36 -24.07 19.59 -10.12
CA LEU A 36 -22.79 19.57 -10.83
C LEU A 36 -22.96 19.91 -12.31
N GLN A 37 -24.01 19.43 -12.96
CA GLN A 37 -24.33 19.79 -14.35
C GLN A 37 -24.56 21.30 -14.49
N ASN A 38 -25.33 21.90 -13.58
CA ASN A 38 -25.55 23.35 -13.60
C ASN A 38 -24.22 24.12 -13.45
N PHE A 39 -23.30 23.65 -12.60
CA PHE A 39 -21.98 24.27 -12.47
C PHE A 39 -21.15 24.23 -13.77
N ILE A 40 -21.34 23.20 -14.60
CA ILE A 40 -20.61 23.03 -15.87
C ILE A 40 -21.17 23.95 -16.96
N PHE A 41 -22.49 24.08 -17.06
CA PHE A 41 -23.14 24.88 -18.11
C PHE A 41 -22.98 26.39 -17.94
N ASP A 42 -22.79 26.89 -16.71
CA ASP A 42 -22.73 28.32 -16.41
C ASP A 42 -21.36 29.00 -16.70
N ARG A 43 -20.44 28.35 -17.42
CA ARG A 43 -19.01 28.75 -17.44
C ARG A 43 -18.52 29.08 -18.84
N TYR A 44 -17.95 30.28 -18.99
CA TYR A 44 -17.42 30.77 -20.27
C TYR A 44 -15.93 31.12 -20.23
N ASN A 45 -15.28 31.04 -19.07
CA ASN A 45 -13.85 31.37 -18.91
C ASN A 45 -13.03 30.26 -18.20
N GLU A 46 -11.72 30.26 -18.43
CA GLU A 46 -10.79 29.24 -17.93
C GLU A 46 -10.71 29.22 -16.38
N ALA A 47 -10.73 30.39 -15.74
CA ALA A 47 -10.66 30.47 -14.28
C ALA A 47 -11.89 29.84 -13.61
N GLU A 48 -13.06 30.07 -14.19
CA GLU A 48 -14.33 29.49 -13.79
C GLU A 48 -14.41 27.99 -14.06
N PHE A 49 -13.83 27.53 -15.17
CA PHE A 49 -13.67 26.11 -15.45
C PHE A 49 -12.80 25.44 -14.38
N ASN A 50 -11.61 25.98 -14.10
CA ASN A 50 -10.71 25.44 -13.07
C ASN A 50 -11.36 25.40 -11.67
N LYS A 51 -12.14 26.43 -11.32
CA LYS A 51 -12.91 26.47 -10.07
C LYS A 51 -13.97 25.36 -10.05
N THR A 52 -14.68 25.18 -11.15
CA THR A 52 -15.71 24.14 -11.30
C THR A 52 -15.12 22.75 -11.17
N THR A 53 -14.00 22.48 -11.84
CA THR A 53 -13.28 21.21 -11.74
C THR A 53 -12.86 20.91 -10.30
N ARG A 54 -12.40 21.93 -9.56
CA ARG A 54 -12.06 21.79 -8.14
C ARG A 54 -13.28 21.48 -7.27
N ILE A 55 -14.43 22.10 -7.54
CA ILE A 55 -15.69 21.81 -6.84
C ILE A 55 -16.10 20.36 -7.07
N ILE A 56 -16.09 19.90 -8.33
CA ILE A 56 -16.43 18.51 -8.69
C ILE A 56 -15.50 17.52 -7.97
N GLN A 57 -14.18 17.76 -8.01
CA GLN A 57 -13.21 16.91 -7.33
C GLN A 57 -13.44 16.85 -5.81
N LEU A 58 -13.73 18.00 -5.19
CA LEU A 58 -14.03 18.06 -3.75
C LEU A 58 -15.31 17.30 -3.41
N GLU A 59 -16.34 17.41 -4.24
CA GLU A 59 -17.62 16.75 -4.01
C GLU A 59 -17.50 15.22 -4.16
N ILE A 60 -16.78 14.76 -5.18
CA ILE A 60 -16.42 13.34 -5.36
C ILE A 60 -15.65 12.87 -4.12
N HIS A 61 -14.60 13.58 -3.72
CA HIS A 61 -13.77 13.19 -2.58
C HIS A 61 -14.56 13.15 -1.26
N LYS A 62 -15.45 14.12 -1.02
CA LYS A 62 -16.33 14.18 0.14
C LYS A 62 -17.30 13.00 0.17
N THR A 63 -17.94 12.72 -0.96
CA THR A 63 -18.87 11.59 -1.10
C THR A 63 -18.15 10.26 -0.89
N CYS A 64 -16.93 10.13 -1.44
CA CYS A 64 -16.08 8.96 -1.21
C CYS A 64 -15.73 8.76 0.28
N LYS A 65 -15.35 9.82 0.99
CA LYS A 65 -15.06 9.75 2.44
C LYS A 65 -16.27 9.35 3.29
N GLN A 66 -17.48 9.68 2.84
CA GLN A 66 -18.71 9.34 3.55
C GLN A 66 -19.10 7.87 3.36
N VAL A 67 -18.76 7.27 2.22
CA VAL A 67 -19.28 5.96 1.82
C VAL A 67 -18.22 4.85 1.93
N TYR A 68 -16.96 5.15 1.66
CA TYR A 68 -15.88 4.18 1.67
C TYR A 68 -15.05 4.26 2.94
N GLU A 69 -14.57 3.11 3.39
CA GLU A 69 -13.58 3.04 4.47
C GLU A 69 -12.22 3.52 3.95
N ILE A 70 -11.47 4.26 4.76
CA ILE A 70 -10.06 4.55 4.45
C ILE A 70 -9.20 3.46 5.07
N LYS A 71 -8.41 2.79 4.23
CA LYS A 71 -7.41 1.80 4.67
C LYS A 71 -6.01 2.27 4.28
N HIS A 72 -5.08 2.19 5.21
CA HIS A 72 -3.68 2.45 4.94
C HIS A 72 -3.00 1.20 4.38
N TYR A 73 -2.30 1.36 3.27
CA TYR A 73 -1.49 0.34 2.64
C TYR A 73 -0.02 0.72 2.74
N PRO A 74 0.85 -0.17 3.24
CA PRO A 74 2.27 0.10 3.23
C PRO A 74 2.77 0.16 1.78
N LEU A 75 3.60 1.16 1.47
CA LEU A 75 4.25 1.31 0.16
C LEU A 75 5.19 0.14 -0.12
N ILE A 76 5.85 -0.36 0.93
CA ILE A 76 6.69 -1.55 0.87
C ILE A 76 5.88 -2.72 1.42
N PRO A 77 5.36 -3.63 0.57
CA PRO A 77 4.69 -4.82 1.07
C PRO A 77 5.68 -5.64 1.92
N ASN A 78 5.19 -6.29 3.00
CA ASN A 78 6.02 -7.25 3.72
C ASN A 78 6.24 -8.46 2.81
N VAL A 79 7.34 -8.43 2.05
CA VAL A 79 7.66 -9.47 1.08
C VAL A 79 8.19 -10.70 1.83
N THR A 80 7.28 -11.60 2.19
CA THR A 80 7.61 -12.84 2.92
C THR A 80 8.54 -13.76 2.12
N TRP A 81 8.57 -13.64 0.79
CA TRP A 81 9.50 -14.41 -0.05
C TRP A 81 10.94 -13.86 -0.02
N CYS A 82 11.14 -12.54 0.01
CA CYS A 82 12.47 -11.93 0.21
C CYS A 82 13.05 -12.25 1.61
N ASN A 83 12.18 -12.50 2.58
CA ASN A 83 12.55 -12.84 3.97
C ASN A 83 12.41 -14.34 4.29
N ARG A 84 12.35 -15.23 3.28
CA ARG A 84 12.15 -16.67 3.48
C ARG A 84 13.19 -17.26 4.42
N HIS A 85 14.46 -16.93 4.23
CA HIS A 85 15.54 -17.43 5.08
C HIS A 85 15.39 -16.95 6.53
N LEU A 86 15.00 -15.69 6.76
CA LEU A 86 14.75 -15.15 8.09
C LEU A 86 13.59 -15.88 8.78
N GLN A 87 12.52 -16.15 8.05
CA GLN A 87 11.35 -16.86 8.58
C GLN A 87 11.66 -18.31 8.96
N ILE A 88 12.48 -19.00 8.15
CA ILE A 88 12.96 -20.35 8.46
C ILE A 88 13.78 -20.31 9.77
N THR A 89 14.75 -19.40 9.88
CA THR A 89 15.58 -19.25 11.08
C THR A 89 14.75 -18.93 12.33
N LYS A 90 13.71 -18.09 12.22
CA LYS A 90 12.77 -17.81 13.33
C LYS A 90 12.00 -19.07 13.77
N LYS A 91 11.54 -19.90 12.84
CA LYS A 91 10.86 -21.17 13.14
C LYS A 91 11.81 -22.17 13.80
N GLU A 92 13.03 -22.29 13.30
CA GLU A 92 14.08 -23.13 13.90
C GLU A 92 14.39 -22.71 15.33
N LEU A 93 14.54 -21.40 15.59
CA LEU A 93 14.74 -20.87 16.94
C LEU A 93 13.60 -21.24 17.89
N LYS A 94 12.35 -21.14 17.43
CA LYS A 94 11.18 -21.54 18.22
C LYS A 94 11.20 -23.04 18.52
N ALA A 95 11.61 -23.87 17.57
CA ALA A 95 11.77 -25.32 17.77
C ALA A 95 12.90 -25.65 18.76
N LEU A 96 14.05 -24.97 18.65
CA LEU A 96 15.19 -25.13 19.56
C LEU A 96 14.84 -24.70 20.99
N ALA A 97 14.13 -23.58 21.16
CA ALA A 97 13.66 -23.13 22.47
C ALA A 97 12.73 -24.15 23.13
N ARG A 98 11.81 -24.76 22.35
CA ARG A 98 10.93 -25.84 22.83
C ARG A 98 11.70 -27.09 23.23
N ARG A 99 12.75 -27.46 22.48
CA ARG A 99 13.64 -28.59 22.82
C ARG A 99 14.41 -28.32 24.10
N LEU A 100 14.98 -27.12 24.24
CA LEU A 100 15.70 -26.69 25.45
C LEU A 100 14.81 -26.71 26.70
N GLN A 101 13.53 -26.34 26.56
CA GLN A 101 12.58 -26.39 27.68
C GLN A 101 12.28 -27.83 28.13
N LYS A 102 12.42 -28.82 27.23
CA LYS A 102 12.13 -30.24 27.50
C LYS A 102 13.37 -31.09 27.79
N SER A 103 14.57 -30.57 27.55
CA SER A 103 15.84 -31.32 27.73
C SER A 103 16.24 -31.42 29.21
N LYS A 104 16.81 -32.58 29.59
CA LYS A 104 17.50 -32.78 30.88
C LYS A 104 18.97 -32.33 30.77
N ASP A 105 19.66 -32.15 31.90
CA ASP A 105 20.80 -31.23 32.05
C ASP A 105 21.99 -31.40 31.07
N GLU A 106 22.34 -32.62 30.65
CA GLU A 106 23.50 -32.83 29.75
C GLU A 106 23.32 -32.21 28.36
N ASP A 107 22.16 -32.41 27.72
CA ASP A 107 21.86 -31.83 26.39
C ASP A 107 21.56 -30.33 26.45
N ARG A 108 21.28 -29.82 27.65
CA ARG A 108 20.81 -28.46 27.89
C ARG A 108 21.91 -27.42 27.63
N ILE A 109 23.17 -27.75 27.91
CA ILE A 109 24.33 -26.89 27.65
C ILE A 109 24.53 -26.74 26.13
N HIS A 110 24.57 -27.86 25.41
CA HIS A 110 24.69 -27.86 23.95
C HIS A 110 23.55 -27.09 23.27
N LEU A 111 22.30 -27.31 23.70
CA LEU A 111 21.14 -26.61 23.17
C LEU A 111 21.17 -25.10 23.45
N LYS A 112 21.67 -24.65 24.61
CA LYS A 112 21.86 -23.21 24.91
C LYS A 112 22.87 -22.57 23.94
N ILE A 113 24.00 -23.25 23.68
CA ILE A 113 25.03 -22.75 22.75
C ILE A 113 24.47 -22.63 21.34
N VAL A 114 23.79 -23.67 20.84
CA VAL A 114 23.17 -23.67 19.51
C VAL A 114 22.10 -22.58 19.40
N LEU A 115 21.28 -22.41 20.44
CA LEU A 115 20.24 -21.38 20.49
C LEU A 115 20.84 -19.97 20.45
N SER A 116 21.92 -19.70 21.19
CA SER A 116 22.61 -18.40 21.15
C SER A 116 23.15 -18.09 19.76
N LYS A 117 23.89 -19.03 19.14
CA LYS A 117 24.43 -18.85 17.78
C LYS A 117 23.35 -18.56 16.75
N LYS A 118 22.24 -19.31 16.80
CA LYS A 118 21.10 -19.12 15.89
C LYS A 118 20.37 -17.79 16.16
N ARG A 119 20.33 -17.33 17.42
CA ARG A 119 19.73 -16.03 17.78
C ARG A 119 20.56 -14.89 17.20
N ASP A 120 21.89 -14.97 17.30
CA ASP A 120 22.80 -13.97 16.74
C ASP A 120 22.69 -13.89 15.21
N MET A 121 22.64 -15.03 14.52
CA MET A 121 22.37 -15.09 13.08
C MET A 121 21.04 -14.40 12.72
N CYS A 122 19.96 -14.70 13.44
CA CYS A 122 18.65 -14.11 13.20
C CYS A 122 18.64 -12.59 13.44
N SER A 123 19.37 -12.10 14.44
CA SER A 123 19.55 -10.67 14.69
C SER A 123 20.33 -9.98 13.57
N ARG A 124 21.43 -10.59 13.08
CA ARG A 124 22.20 -10.08 11.94
C ARG A 124 21.39 -10.01 10.65
N MET A 125 20.49 -10.97 10.44
CA MET A 125 19.59 -10.97 9.28
C MET A 125 18.50 -9.89 9.38
N GLN A 126 18.11 -9.48 10.58
CA GLN A 126 17.15 -8.38 10.81
C GLN A 126 17.82 -7.00 10.74
N SER A 127 19.09 -6.90 11.12
CA SER A 127 19.87 -5.65 11.06
C SER A 127 20.39 -5.34 9.66
N LYS A 128 20.50 -6.35 8.77
CA LYS A 128 20.68 -6.12 7.34
C LYS A 128 19.43 -5.41 6.84
N LYS A 129 19.52 -4.08 6.65
CA LYS A 129 18.54 -3.35 5.84
C LYS A 129 18.37 -4.13 4.55
N PRO A 130 17.13 -4.37 4.08
CA PRO A 130 16.96 -4.78 2.70
C PRO A 130 17.65 -3.70 1.88
N ASN A 131 18.82 -4.00 1.30
CA ASN A 131 19.35 -3.21 0.22
C ASN A 131 18.50 -3.57 -1.00
N VAL A 132 17.23 -3.16 -0.94
CA VAL A 132 16.34 -3.21 -2.07
C VAL A 132 16.55 -1.85 -2.69
N ASP A 133 17.40 -1.82 -3.70
CA ASP A 133 17.33 -0.76 -4.69
C ASP A 133 15.90 -0.81 -5.26
N LEU A 134 15.06 0.12 -4.80
CA LEU A 134 13.65 0.17 -5.17
C LEU A 134 13.47 0.54 -6.65
N GLY A 135 14.55 0.90 -7.36
CA GLY A 135 14.53 1.31 -8.76
C GLY A 135 14.03 0.23 -9.72
N ASP A 136 14.36 -1.04 -9.45
CA ASP A 136 14.12 -2.11 -10.45
C ASP A 136 12.80 -2.85 -10.25
N CYS A 137 12.16 -2.76 -9.08
CA CYS A 137 10.96 -3.54 -8.78
C CYS A 137 9.65 -2.89 -9.27
N TYR A 138 9.69 -1.62 -9.71
CA TYR A 138 8.51 -0.85 -10.12
C TYR A 138 8.52 -0.40 -11.59
N ALA A 139 9.47 -0.85 -12.39
CA ALA A 139 9.50 -0.55 -13.81
C ALA A 139 8.69 -1.56 -14.63
N HIS A 140 7.34 -1.55 -14.54
CA HIS A 140 6.49 -1.75 -15.73
C HIS A 140 5.00 -1.42 -15.52
N ARG A 141 4.45 -0.77 -16.56
CA ARG A 141 3.03 -0.53 -16.92
C ARG A 141 2.36 0.77 -16.46
N HIS A 142 2.65 1.83 -17.21
CA HIS A 142 1.61 2.60 -17.91
C HIS A 142 2.21 3.13 -19.22
N GLU A 143 2.28 2.27 -20.25
CA GLU A 143 2.30 2.78 -21.62
C GLU A 143 0.84 3.09 -21.99
N LEU A 144 0.52 4.38 -22.10
CA LEU A 144 -0.71 4.85 -22.74
C LEU A 144 -0.57 4.55 -24.24
N PRO A 145 -1.59 3.97 -24.91
CA PRO A 145 -1.56 3.85 -26.36
C PRO A 145 -1.65 5.25 -26.96
N THR A 146 -0.59 5.70 -27.62
CA THR A 146 -0.65 6.84 -28.54
C THR A 146 -1.34 6.34 -29.80
N GLU A 147 -2.59 6.75 -30.01
CA GLU A 147 -3.30 6.53 -31.28
C GLU A 147 -2.53 7.26 -32.39
N HIS A 148 -1.87 6.50 -33.27
CA HIS A 148 -1.43 7.01 -34.56
C HIS A 148 -2.64 7.00 -35.50
N HIS A 149 -3.13 8.20 -35.84
CA HIS A 149 -4.01 8.39 -36.97
C HIS A 149 -3.27 7.99 -38.26
N THR A 150 -3.84 7.03 -38.97
CA THR A 150 -3.57 6.73 -40.37
C THR A 150 -4.18 7.83 -41.24
N ASP A 151 -3.34 8.65 -41.86
CA ASP A 151 -3.72 9.40 -43.06
C ASP A 151 -3.67 8.44 -44.25
N HIS A 152 -4.84 8.16 -44.84
CA HIS A 152 -4.94 7.55 -46.15
C HIS A 152 -5.23 8.65 -47.18
N HIS A 153 -4.45 8.55 -48.27
CA HIS A 153 -4.45 9.25 -49.56
C HIS A 153 -5.79 9.78 -50.08
#